data_AF-A0A7W3MZU3-F1
#
_entry.id   AF-A0A7W3MZU3-F1
#
_cell.length_a   1.000
_cell.length_b   1.000
_cell.length_c   1.000
_cell.angle_alpha   90.00
_cell.angle_beta   90.00
_cell.angle_gamma   90.00
#
_symmetry.space_group_name_H-M   'P 1'
#
loop_
_entity.id
_entity.type
_entity.pdbx_description
1 polymer ?
#
loop_
_entity_poly.entity_id
_entity_poly.type
_entity_poly.pdbx_seq_one_letter_code
_entity_poly.pdbx_strand_id
1 'polypeptide(L)'
;MRIETFTAGPDVLARFPGVRVCGRSGDRTVYLAEAAGVPYLILDGRPRPRGPAGPAGAGPVTVIEFEDETERARHLANWRAEIETTPATC
;
A
#
# COMPACT_ATOMS: atom_id res chain seq x y z
N MET A 1 2.75 15.27 3.05
CA MET A 1 3.09 13.83 2.91
C MET A 1 4.21 13.33 3.85
N ARG A 2 3.99 12.24 4.59
CA ARG A 2 5.02 11.48 5.34
C ARG A 2 5.09 10.04 4.83
N ILE A 3 6.30 9.47 4.72
CA ILE A 3 6.52 8.10 4.22
C ILE A 3 7.28 7.30 5.27
N GLU A 4 6.75 6.13 5.63
CA GLU A 4 7.36 5.19 6.56
C GLU A 4 7.43 3.80 5.93
N THR A 5 8.52 3.07 6.13
CA THR A 5 8.68 1.70 5.59
C THR A 5 9.04 0.74 6.70
N PHE A 6 8.27 -0.35 6.78
CA PHE A 6 8.39 -1.40 7.78
C PHE A 6 8.87 -2.69 7.10
N THR A 7 10.01 -3.21 7.52
CA THR A 7 10.64 -4.40 6.90
C THR A 7 10.28 -5.72 7.60
N ALA A 8 9.92 -5.69 8.88
CA ALA A 8 9.35 -6.81 9.64
C ALA A 8 8.81 -6.29 11.00
N GLY A 9 7.81 -6.97 11.57
CA GLY A 9 7.44 -6.79 12.99
C GLY A 9 5.94 -6.63 13.25
N PRO A 10 5.26 -5.59 12.74
CA PRO A 10 3.82 -5.39 12.96
C PRO A 10 2.99 -5.66 11.70
N ASP A 11 1.80 -6.25 11.85
CA ASP A 11 0.81 -6.24 10.77
C ASP A 11 0.22 -4.83 10.63
N VAL A 12 0.86 -4.02 9.77
CA VAL A 12 0.50 -2.62 9.52
C VAL A 12 -0.98 -2.49 9.16
N LEU A 13 -1.53 -3.43 8.39
CA LEU A 13 -2.93 -3.41 7.97
C LEU A 13 -3.90 -3.49 9.16
N ALA A 14 -3.53 -4.21 10.23
CA ALA A 14 -4.36 -4.31 11.43
C ALA A 14 -4.53 -2.97 12.17
N ARG A 15 -3.67 -1.98 11.89
CA ARG A 15 -3.77 -0.62 12.47
C ARG A 15 -4.79 0.26 11.74
N PHE A 16 -5.29 -0.18 10.59
CA PHE A 16 -6.20 0.58 9.72
C PHE A 16 -7.54 -0.17 9.55
N PRO A 17 -8.47 -0.04 10.50
CA PRO A 17 -9.78 -0.65 10.36
C PRO A 17 -10.51 -0.06 9.13
N GLY A 18 -11.00 -0.92 8.24
CA GLY A 18 -11.68 -0.49 7.02
C GLY A 18 -10.76 -0.23 5.82
N VAL A 19 -9.49 -0.64 5.89
CA VAL A 19 -8.56 -0.64 4.75
C VAL A 19 -9.15 -1.38 3.54
N ARG A 20 -8.99 -0.81 2.34
CA ARG A 20 -9.53 -1.35 1.08
C ARG A 20 -8.43 -1.55 0.07
N VAL A 21 -8.48 -2.65 -0.68
CA VAL A 21 -7.55 -2.89 -1.80
C VAL A 21 -7.92 -1.95 -2.95
N CYS A 22 -6.95 -1.20 -3.45
CA CYS A 22 -7.11 -0.32 -4.62
C CYS A 22 -6.53 -0.94 -5.90
N GLY A 23 -5.53 -1.81 -5.79
CA GLY A 23 -4.92 -2.43 -6.95
C GLY A 23 -3.58 -3.07 -6.64
N ARG A 24 -2.76 -3.21 -7.68
CA ARG A 24 -1.41 -3.76 -7.63
C ARG A 24 -0.44 -2.87 -8.38
N SER A 25 0.80 -2.86 -7.93
CA SER A 25 1.93 -2.20 -8.58
C SER A 25 3.14 -3.11 -8.46
N GLY A 26 3.54 -3.70 -9.60
CA GLY A 26 4.48 -4.84 -9.61
C GLY A 26 4.00 -5.97 -8.69
N ASP A 27 4.89 -6.43 -7.82
CA ASP A 27 4.61 -7.48 -6.82
C ASP A 27 3.90 -6.96 -5.56
N ARG A 28 3.62 -5.66 -5.47
CA ARG A 28 3.05 -5.03 -4.28
C ARG A 28 1.53 -4.89 -4.40
N THR A 29 0.83 -5.12 -3.30
CA THR A 29 -0.61 -4.83 -3.20
C THR A 29 -0.80 -3.43 -2.63
N VAL A 30 -1.67 -2.66 -3.26
CA VAL A 30 -1.94 -1.28 -2.90
C VAL A 30 -3.24 -1.20 -2.14
N TYR A 31 -3.20 -0.56 -0.97
CA TYR A 31 -4.38 -0.34 -0.15
C TYR A 31 -4.60 1.14 0.13
N LEU A 32 -5.86 1.51 0.23
CA LEU A 32 -6.34 2.80 0.71
C LEU A 32 -6.86 2.62 2.12
N ALA A 33 -6.43 3.50 3.01
CA ALA A 33 -6.89 3.54 4.38
C ALA A 33 -7.19 4.97 4.81
N GLU A 34 -7.99 5.09 5.85
CA GLU A 34 -8.24 6.34 6.55
C GLU A 34 -8.15 6.05 8.05
N ALA A 35 -7.47 6.90 8.80
CA ALA A 35 -7.44 6.81 10.27
C ALA A 35 -7.54 8.21 10.86
N ALA A 36 -8.51 8.42 11.75
CA ALA A 36 -8.76 9.72 12.40
C ALA A 36 -8.93 10.89 11.40
N GLY A 37 -9.55 10.66 10.24
CA GLY A 37 -9.73 11.66 9.18
C GLY A 37 -8.50 11.91 8.32
N VAL A 38 -7.40 11.18 8.56
CA VAL A 38 -6.16 11.29 7.79
C VAL A 38 -6.15 10.20 6.70
N PRO A 39 -5.94 10.57 5.42
CA PRO A 39 -5.88 9.61 4.32
C PRO A 39 -4.48 8.96 4.21
N TYR A 40 -4.47 7.65 4.00
CA TYR A 40 -3.26 6.85 3.84
C TYR A 40 -3.28 6.00 2.56
N LEU A 41 -2.07 5.73 2.05
CA LEU A 41 -1.78 4.73 1.03
C LEU A 41 -0.80 3.71 1.61
N ILE A 42 -1.08 2.42 1.44
CA ILE A 42 -0.23 1.34 1.95
C ILE A 42 0.21 0.47 0.79
N LEU A 43 1.52 0.29 0.65
CA LEU A 43 2.15 -0.57 -0.33
C LEU A 43 2.65 -1.81 0.38
N ASP A 44 1.95 -2.92 0.22
CA ASP A 44 2.30 -4.19 0.83
C ASP A 44 3.09 -5.05 -0.15
N GLY A 45 4.40 -5.13 0.04
CA GLY A 45 5.28 -6.02 -0.71
C GLY A 45 5.36 -7.43 -0.15
N ARG A 46 4.59 -7.77 0.90
CA ARG A 46 4.57 -9.13 1.44
C ARG A 46 3.86 -10.06 0.44
N PRO A 47 4.45 -11.22 0.11
CA PRO A 47 3.77 -12.19 -0.74
C PRO A 47 2.49 -12.64 -0.05
N ARG A 48 1.40 -12.75 -0.82
CA ARG A 48 0.12 -13.26 -0.32
C ARG A 48 0.36 -14.63 0.32
N PRO A 49 -0.15 -14.90 1.54
CA PRO A 49 0.00 -16.21 2.15
C PRO A 49 -0.59 -17.28 1.23
N ARG A 50 0.24 -18.23 0.77
CA ARG A 50 -0.16 -19.36 -0.09
C ARG A 50 -0.79 -20.51 0.73
N GLY A 51 -1.63 -20.20 1.71
CA GLY A 51 -2.28 -21.18 2.58
C GLY A 51 -2.40 -20.72 4.04
N PRO A 52 -3.06 -21.52 4.92
CA PRO A 52 -3.48 -21.10 6.26
C PRO A 52 -2.34 -20.93 7.28
N ALA A 53 -1.06 -21.14 6.91
CA ALA A 53 0.05 -21.10 7.87
C ALA A 53 1.41 -20.72 7.24
N GLY A 54 1.44 -19.94 6.16
CA GLY A 54 2.70 -19.34 5.70
C GLY A 54 3.07 -18.16 6.59
N PRO A 55 4.32 -18.00 7.06
CA PRO A 55 4.73 -16.75 7.71
C PRO A 55 4.35 -15.62 6.76
N ALA A 56 3.65 -14.60 7.27
CA ALA A 56 3.38 -13.39 6.50
C ALA A 56 4.72 -12.96 5.91
N GLY A 57 4.87 -13.10 4.59
CA GLY A 57 6.20 -13.14 3.99
C GLY A 57 6.97 -11.87 4.35
N ALA A 58 8.27 -11.99 4.55
CA ALA A 58 9.14 -10.85 4.83
C ALA A 58 9.22 -9.95 3.59
N GLY A 59 8.25 -9.06 3.45
CA GLY A 59 8.21 -8.05 2.40
C GLY A 59 8.01 -6.67 3.05
N PRO A 60 8.63 -5.62 2.50
CA PRO A 60 8.48 -4.28 3.05
C PRO A 60 7.04 -3.80 2.89
N VAL A 61 6.52 -3.19 3.93
CA VAL A 61 5.25 -2.44 3.90
C VAL A 61 5.58 -0.95 3.98
N THR A 62 5.23 -0.20 2.95
CA THR A 62 5.37 1.26 2.95
C THR A 62 4.02 1.89 3.26
N VAL A 63 3.98 2.81 4.22
CA VAL A 63 2.82 3.61 4.56
C VAL A 63 3.11 5.05 4.18
N ILE A 64 2.19 5.64 3.43
CA ILE A 64 2.24 7.05 3.03
C ILE A 64 1.04 7.74 3.66
N GLU A 65 1.31 8.71 4.49
CA GLU A 65 0.35 9.62 5.10
C GLU A 65 0.25 10.87 4.23
N PHE A 66 -0.99 11.28 3.93
CA PHE A 66 -1.30 12.50 3.19
C PHE A 66 -1.94 13.52 4.11
N GLU A 67 -1.70 14.79 3.82
CA GLU A 67 -2.32 15.92 4.52
C GLU A 67 -3.83 15.93 4.30
N ASP A 68 -4.27 15.65 3.07
CA ASP A 68 -5.67 15.57 2.70
C ASP A 68 -5.93 14.61 1.52
N GLU A 69 -7.21 14.40 1.22
CA GLU A 69 -7.64 13.51 0.15
C GLU A 69 -7.23 14.01 -1.24
N THR A 70 -7.06 15.33 -1.40
CA THR A 70 -6.62 15.94 -2.67
C THR A 70 -5.15 15.61 -2.95
N GLU A 71 -4.28 15.69 -1.94
CA GLU A 71 -2.88 15.28 -2.01
C GLU A 71 -2.79 13.79 -2.37
N ARG A 72 -3.59 12.93 -1.71
CA ARG A 72 -3.65 11.50 -2.02
C ARG A 72 -4.11 11.23 -3.45
N ALA A 73 -5.16 11.91 -3.92
CA ALA A 73 -5.69 11.75 -5.27
C ALA A 73 -4.68 12.18 -6.34
N ARG A 74 -3.96 13.29 -6.13
CA ARG A 74 -2.88 13.73 -7.02
C ARG A 74 -1.74 12.72 -7.05
N HIS A 75 -1.34 12.19 -5.90
CA HIS A 75 -0.31 11.17 -5.82
C HIS A 75 -0.72 9.90 -6.58
N LEU A 76 -1.96 9.42 -6.40
CA LEU A 76 -2.49 8.28 -7.13
C LEU A 76 -2.55 8.53 -8.64
N ALA A 77 -2.93 9.73 -9.08
CA ALA A 77 -2.98 10.07 -10.51
C ALA A 77 -1.59 10.04 -11.15
N ASN A 78 -0.59 10.64 -10.47
CA ASN A 78 0.80 10.61 -10.94
C ASN A 78 1.36 9.18 -10.92
N TRP A 79 1.07 8.42 -9.88
CA TRP A 79 1.56 7.06 -9.73
C TRP A 79 0.92 6.09 -10.74
N ARG A 80 -0.34 6.30 -11.13
CA ARG A 80 -0.96 5.58 -12.26
C ARG A 80 -0.22 5.85 -13.56
N ALA A 81 0.20 7.09 -13.82
CA ALA A 81 0.97 7.41 -15.02
C ALA A 81 2.32 6.69 -15.03
N GLU A 82 3.00 6.57 -13.88
CA GLU A 82 4.26 5.82 -13.75
C GLU A 82 4.07 4.30 -13.95
N ILE A 83 2.98 3.73 -13.40
CA ILE A 83 2.64 2.31 -13.57
C ILE A 83 2.31 1.98 -15.04
N GLU A 84 1.58 2.86 -15.73
CA GLU A 84 1.19 2.65 -17.13
C GLU A 84 2.38 2.80 -18.09
N THR A 85 3.43 3.54 -17.71
CA THR A 85 4.69 3.66 -18.47
C THR A 85 5.67 2.51 -18.28
N THR A 86 5.44 1.64 -17.30
CA THR A 86 6.21 0.40 -17.17
C THR A 86 5.43 -0.67 -17.91
N PRO A 87 5.85 -1.14 -19.11
CA PRO A 87 5.10 -2.17 -19.81
C PRO A 87 5.02 -3.39 -18.90
N ALA A 88 3.83 -3.68 -18.39
CA ALA A 88 3.52 -5.00 -17.88
C ALA A 88 3.68 -5.93 -19.09
N THR A 89 4.82 -6.61 -19.16
CA THR A 89 5.03 -7.67 -20.14
C THR A 89 3.98 -8.73 -19.85
N CYS A 90 2.91 -8.73 -20.66
CA CYS A 90 2.04 -9.88 -20.82
C CYS A 90 2.83 -11.07 -21.37
#